data_AF-A0A3E0PZS8-F1
#
_entry.id   AF-A0A3E0PZS8-F1
#
_cell.length_a   1.000
_cell.length_b   1.000
_cell.length_c   1.000
_cell.angle_alpha   90.00
_cell.angle_beta   90.00
_cell.angle_gamma   90.00
#
_symmetry.space_group_name_H-M   'P 1'
#
loop_
_entity.id
_entity.type
_entity.pdbx_description
1 polymer ?
#
loop_
_entity_poly.entity_id
_entity_poly.type
_entity_poly.pdbx_seq_one_letter_code
_entity_poly.pdbx_strand_id
1 'polypeptide(L)'
;MRIAVLKETGGERRVALTPQAVVRLAEQRFEVAVEPGAGELARFDDAQYVEAGATVGNDTLRDTHVVLIVGPPSIETIKRIQAGSILIGFLDPFAGGPAVTAMLERRITSFAMEAIPRTTLAQSMDALSSQATVAGYQAVIEAAKASVPDARHGCRHHPSGQGPRPGGRSRRASSHRNREEAGGCRLRI
;
A
#
# COMPACT_ATOMS: atom_id res chain seq x y z
N MET A 1 2.59 5.22 24.91
CA MET A 1 2.56 6.00 23.65
C MET A 1 1.40 5.49 22.82
N ARG A 2 0.57 6.40 22.29
CA ARG A 2 -0.67 6.06 21.60
C ARG A 2 -0.53 6.21 20.08
N ILE A 3 -0.96 5.18 19.35
CA ILE A 3 -0.91 5.04 17.90
C ILE A 3 -2.35 5.06 17.37
N ALA A 4 -2.68 5.97 16.47
CA ALA A 4 -3.98 6.02 15.81
C ALA A 4 -3.91 5.42 14.41
N VAL A 5 -4.93 4.67 14.03
CA VAL A 5 -5.15 4.14 12.67
C VAL A 5 -6.40 4.79 12.13
N LEU A 6 -6.27 5.57 11.06
CA LEU A 6 -7.38 6.30 10.45
C LEU A 6 -8.09 5.48 9.38
N LYS A 7 -9.36 5.80 9.14
CA LYS A 7 -10.15 5.25 8.04
C LYS A 7 -9.74 5.93 6.74
N GLU A 8 -9.50 5.12 5.72
CA GLU A 8 -9.19 5.63 4.38
C GLU A 8 -10.42 6.22 3.69
N THR A 9 -10.18 7.14 2.76
CA THR A 9 -11.21 7.82 1.97
C THR A 9 -10.94 7.66 0.47
N GLY A 10 -11.85 8.11 -0.40
CA GLY A 10 -11.60 8.12 -1.85
C GLY A 10 -11.59 6.76 -2.52
N GLY A 11 -12.23 5.74 -1.93
CA GLY A 11 -12.32 4.39 -2.51
C GLY A 11 -11.10 3.50 -2.25
N GLU A 12 -10.14 3.97 -1.46
CA GLU A 12 -9.06 3.15 -0.93
C GLU A 12 -9.64 2.08 0.01
N ARG A 13 -9.20 0.83 -0.18
CA ARG A 13 -9.75 -0.35 0.51
C ARG A 13 -8.77 -0.97 1.50
N ARG A 14 -7.52 -0.51 1.50
CA ARG A 14 -6.48 -0.97 2.44
C ARG A 14 -6.66 -0.26 3.78
N VAL A 15 -6.00 -0.79 4.80
CA VAL A 15 -5.89 -0.20 6.13
C VAL A 15 -4.43 -0.23 6.55
N ALA A 16 -3.97 0.81 7.26
CA ALA A 16 -2.55 0.96 7.60
C ALA A 16 -2.05 -0.09 8.61
N LEU A 17 -2.96 -0.67 9.40
CA LEU A 17 -2.63 -1.66 10.42
C LEU A 17 -3.67 -2.79 10.46
N THR A 18 -3.21 -4.04 10.44
CA THR A 18 -4.06 -5.23 10.57
C THR A 18 -4.23 -5.62 12.04
N PRO A 19 -5.29 -6.35 12.42
CA PRO A 19 -5.45 -6.86 13.79
C PRO A 19 -4.23 -7.66 14.27
N GLN A 20 -3.60 -8.46 13.40
CA GLN A 20 -2.38 -9.19 13.76
C GLN A 20 -1.20 -8.27 14.14
N ALA A 21 -1.07 -7.13 13.46
CA ALA A 21 -0.04 -6.14 13.78
C ALA A 21 -0.36 -5.39 15.08
N VAL A 22 -1.65 -5.18 15.38
CA VAL A 22 -2.10 -4.61 16.67
C VAL A 22 -1.62 -5.46 17.83
N VAL A 23 -1.79 -6.79 17.77
CA VAL A 23 -1.34 -7.70 18.84
C VAL A 23 0.14 -7.47 19.18
N ARG A 24 1.01 -7.39 18.16
CA ARG A 24 2.45 -7.17 18.35
C ARG A 24 2.77 -5.81 18.97
N LEU A 25 2.00 -4.77 18.62
CA LEU A 25 2.18 -3.44 19.20
C LEU A 25 1.69 -3.39 20.66
N ALA A 26 0.59 -4.08 20.96
CA ALA A 26 0.07 -4.21 22.31
C ALA A 26 1.07 -4.96 23.23
N GLU A 27 1.71 -6.03 22.73
CA GLU A 27 2.79 -6.75 23.43
C GLU A 27 3.98 -5.82 23.78
N GLN A 28 4.25 -4.82 22.93
CA GLN A 28 5.26 -3.80 23.15
C GLN A 28 4.77 -2.61 24.00
N ARG A 29 3.57 -2.71 24.58
CA ARG A 29 2.92 -1.69 25.44
C ARG A 29 2.57 -0.39 24.71
N PHE A 30 2.34 -0.46 23.40
CA PHE A 30 1.71 0.62 22.66
C PHE A 30 0.20 0.54 22.79
N GLU A 31 -0.45 1.69 22.98
CA GLU A 31 -1.90 1.81 22.94
C GLU A 31 -2.31 2.06 21.49
N VAL A 32 -3.15 1.20 20.92
CA VAL A 32 -3.63 1.36 19.54
C VAL A 32 -5.09 1.79 19.55
N ALA A 33 -5.38 2.91 18.88
CA ALA A 33 -6.73 3.39 18.65
C ALA A 33 -7.07 3.31 17.15
N VAL A 34 -8.21 2.73 16.82
CA VAL A 34 -8.64 2.49 15.44
C VAL A 34 -9.95 3.22 15.17
N GLU A 35 -10.03 3.91 14.05
CA GLU A 35 -11.24 4.63 13.65
C GLU A 35 -12.33 3.62 13.27
N PRO A 36 -13.61 3.82 13.67
CA PRO A 36 -14.66 2.86 13.38
C PRO A 36 -14.78 2.55 11.90
N GLY A 37 -14.77 1.27 11.58
CA GLY A 37 -14.84 0.76 10.23
C GLY A 37 -13.62 1.06 9.36
N ALA A 38 -12.45 1.37 9.94
CA ALA A 38 -11.21 1.56 9.18
C ALA A 38 -10.79 0.30 8.41
N GLY A 39 -11.06 -0.88 8.97
CA GLY A 39 -10.70 -2.17 8.36
C GLY A 39 -11.78 -2.82 7.48
N GLU A 40 -13.00 -2.28 7.43
CA GLU A 40 -14.17 -2.94 6.80
C GLU A 40 -13.89 -3.38 5.35
N LEU A 41 -13.33 -2.46 4.56
CA LEU A 41 -13.01 -2.70 3.15
C LEU A 41 -11.84 -3.67 2.96
N ALA A 42 -10.98 -3.78 3.98
CA ALA A 42 -9.88 -4.75 4.06
C ALA A 42 -10.32 -6.10 4.66
N ARG A 43 -11.63 -6.28 4.94
CA ARG A 43 -12.22 -7.47 5.57
C ARG A 43 -11.77 -7.70 7.02
N PHE A 44 -11.53 -6.62 7.75
CA PHE A 44 -11.37 -6.63 9.20
C PHE A 44 -12.52 -5.86 9.84
N ASP A 45 -13.31 -6.53 10.67
CA ASP A 45 -14.35 -5.86 11.45
C ASP A 45 -13.76 -5.19 12.70
N ASP A 46 -14.53 -4.28 13.30
CA ASP A 46 -14.11 -3.55 14.50
C ASP A 46 -13.91 -4.49 15.70
N ALA A 47 -14.64 -5.61 15.77
CA ALA A 47 -14.52 -6.58 16.86
C ALA A 47 -13.14 -7.26 16.85
N GLN A 48 -12.61 -7.59 15.67
CA GLN A 48 -11.27 -8.14 15.51
C GLN A 48 -10.18 -7.19 16.02
N TYR A 49 -10.36 -5.88 15.88
CA TYR A 49 -9.44 -4.89 16.45
C TYR A 49 -9.52 -4.84 17.98
N VAL A 50 -10.73 -4.90 18.54
CA VAL A 50 -10.93 -4.95 19.99
C VAL A 50 -10.34 -6.21 20.60
N GLU A 51 -10.57 -7.37 19.98
CA GLU A 51 -9.98 -8.66 20.38
C GLU A 51 -8.45 -8.64 20.31
N ALA A 52 -7.88 -7.91 19.35
CA ALA A 52 -6.44 -7.73 19.22
C ALA A 52 -5.84 -6.75 20.25
N GLY A 53 -6.66 -6.10 21.07
CA GLY A 53 -6.23 -5.18 22.12
C GLY A 53 -6.21 -3.70 21.72
N ALA A 54 -6.83 -3.32 20.60
CA ALA A 54 -7.05 -1.92 20.25
C ALA A 54 -8.34 -1.36 20.86
N THR A 55 -8.42 -0.04 20.99
CA THR A 55 -9.66 0.67 21.26
C THR A 55 -10.26 1.19 19.95
N VAL A 56 -11.54 0.93 19.70
CA VAL A 56 -12.26 1.47 18.53
C VAL A 56 -13.16 2.62 18.97
N GLY A 57 -13.10 3.77 18.28
CA GLY A 57 -13.96 4.91 18.60
C GLY A 57 -13.66 6.20 17.83
N ASN A 58 -14.61 7.15 17.88
CA ASN A 58 -14.55 8.38 17.09
C ASN A 58 -13.44 9.36 17.51
N ASP A 59 -12.93 9.25 18.74
CA ASP A 59 -11.86 10.12 19.27
C ASP A 59 -10.46 9.51 19.07
N THR A 60 -10.23 8.87 17.91
CA THR A 60 -8.95 8.21 17.61
C THR A 60 -7.74 9.13 17.70
N LEU A 61 -7.88 10.38 17.27
CA LEU A 61 -6.78 11.35 17.25
C LEU A 61 -6.49 11.99 18.62
N ARG A 62 -7.34 11.78 19.62
CA ARG A 62 -7.16 12.35 20.96
C ARG A 62 -5.94 11.73 21.64
N ASP A 63 -5.09 12.56 22.24
CA ASP A 63 -3.87 12.14 22.97
C ASP A 63 -2.95 11.21 22.16
N THR A 64 -2.96 11.34 20.84
CA THR A 64 -2.21 10.49 19.91
C THR A 64 -0.84 11.06 19.61
N HIS A 65 0.14 10.16 19.52
CA HIS A 65 1.54 10.49 19.28
C HIS A 65 1.99 10.07 17.88
N VAL A 66 1.43 8.97 17.36
CA VAL A 66 1.73 8.44 16.03
C VAL A 66 0.42 8.21 15.29
N VAL A 67 0.31 8.72 14.08
CA VAL A 67 -0.85 8.52 13.20
C VAL A 67 -0.40 7.68 12.01
N LEU A 68 -1.15 6.61 11.74
CA LEU A 68 -0.93 5.69 10.63
C LEU A 68 -2.08 5.84 9.62
N ILE A 69 -1.70 6.01 8.36
CA ILE A 69 -2.61 6.10 7.22
C ILE A 69 -1.93 5.49 5.98
N VAL A 70 -2.70 4.97 5.03
CA VAL A 70 -2.20 4.46 3.76
C VAL A 70 -2.04 5.61 2.78
N GLY A 71 -3.14 6.29 2.43
CA GLY A 71 -3.12 7.42 1.49
C GLY A 71 -2.81 8.76 2.17
N PRO A 72 -2.53 9.81 1.37
CA PRO A 72 -2.29 11.14 1.93
C PRO A 72 -3.57 11.66 2.61
N PRO A 73 -3.51 12.09 3.88
CA PRO A 73 -4.68 12.56 4.60
C PRO A 73 -5.18 13.89 4.04
N SER A 74 -6.48 14.14 4.18
CA SER A 74 -7.07 15.45 3.85
C SER A 74 -6.50 16.56 4.74
N ILE A 75 -6.51 17.80 4.23
CA ILE A 75 -6.07 18.98 5.00
C ILE A 75 -6.84 19.11 6.32
N GLU A 76 -8.14 18.80 6.30
CA GLU A 76 -8.98 18.80 7.51
C GLU A 76 -8.51 17.76 8.52
N THR A 77 -8.12 16.57 8.05
CA THR A 77 -7.58 15.50 8.89
C THR A 77 -6.24 15.91 9.49
N ILE A 78 -5.33 16.47 8.68
CA ILE A 78 -4.05 17.04 9.16
C ILE A 78 -4.32 18.08 10.25
N LYS A 79 -5.33 18.94 10.07
CA LYS A 79 -5.73 19.94 11.06
C LYS A 79 -6.33 19.36 12.34
N ARG A 80 -6.71 18.08 12.39
CA ARG A 80 -7.15 17.42 13.62
C ARG A 80 -6.02 16.67 14.32
N ILE A 81 -4.92 16.37 13.62
CA ILE A 81 -3.76 15.71 14.22
C ILE A 81 -3.16 16.63 15.29
N GLN A 82 -2.82 16.03 16.43
CA GLN A 82 -2.17 16.71 17.54
C GLN A 82 -0.82 17.29 17.09
N ALA A 83 -0.53 18.54 17.45
CA ALA A 83 0.73 19.18 17.10
C ALA A 83 1.93 18.41 17.69
N GLY A 84 3.02 18.32 16.92
CA GLY A 84 4.21 17.55 17.32
C GLY A 84 4.11 16.03 17.13
N SER A 85 2.99 15.51 16.64
CA SER A 85 2.83 14.07 16.38
C SER A 85 3.65 13.58 15.19
N ILE A 86 3.83 12.26 15.12
CA ILE A 86 4.41 11.57 13.98
C ILE A 86 3.28 11.13 13.03
N LEU A 87 3.44 11.32 11.73
CA LEU A 87 2.54 10.80 10.70
C LEU A 87 3.31 9.84 9.78
N ILE A 88 2.77 8.65 9.54
CA ILE A 88 3.39 7.63 8.67
C ILE A 88 2.37 7.16 7.63
N GLY A 89 2.76 7.19 6.35
CA GLY A 89 1.91 6.75 5.23
C GLY A 89 2.54 7.05 3.88
N PHE A 90 1.77 6.88 2.79
CA PHE A 90 2.14 7.44 1.49
C PHE A 90 1.66 8.90 1.46
N LEU A 91 2.59 9.85 1.47
CA LEU A 91 2.30 11.27 1.76
C LEU A 91 2.51 12.21 0.58
N ASP A 92 2.99 11.68 -0.55
CA ASP A 92 3.38 12.43 -1.74
C ASP A 92 4.24 13.67 -1.41
N PRO A 93 5.41 13.46 -0.77
CA PRO A 93 6.19 14.55 -0.17
C PRO A 93 6.75 15.54 -1.19
N PHE A 94 6.85 15.15 -2.46
CA PHE A 94 7.44 15.97 -3.52
C PHE A 94 6.43 16.86 -4.24
N ALA A 95 5.13 16.72 -3.98
CA ALA A 95 4.09 17.53 -4.60
C ALA A 95 4.08 19.00 -4.12
N GLY A 96 4.80 19.34 -3.05
CA GLY A 96 5.00 20.73 -2.59
C GLY A 96 3.71 21.49 -2.25
N GLY A 97 2.62 20.78 -1.92
CA GLY A 97 1.28 21.32 -1.84
C GLY A 97 0.80 21.77 -0.45
N PRO A 98 -0.46 22.22 -0.34
CA PRO A 98 -1.07 22.70 0.91
C PRO A 98 -1.02 21.72 2.09
N ALA A 99 -0.97 20.41 1.81
CA ALA A 99 -0.83 19.38 2.84
C ALA A 99 0.52 19.49 3.58
N VAL A 100 1.62 19.75 2.87
CA VAL A 100 2.95 19.93 3.47
C VAL A 100 2.96 21.16 4.37
N THR A 101 2.39 22.28 3.89
CA THR A 101 2.25 23.50 4.70
C THR A 101 1.45 23.25 5.98
N ALA A 102 0.31 22.56 5.88
CA ALA A 102 -0.52 22.23 7.05
C ALA A 102 0.21 21.32 8.06
N MET A 103 1.03 20.38 7.59
CA MET A 103 1.87 19.54 8.46
C MET A 103 2.96 20.35 9.17
N LEU A 104 3.61 21.27 8.46
CA LEU A 104 4.63 22.17 9.01
C LEU A 104 4.06 23.09 10.09
N GLU A 105 2.91 23.72 9.83
CA GLU A 105 2.22 24.60 10.79
C GLU A 105 1.91 23.88 12.11
N ARG A 106 1.61 22.57 12.04
CA ARG A 106 1.35 21.73 13.21
C ARG A 106 2.58 21.06 13.79
N ARG A 107 3.77 21.31 13.23
CA ARG A 107 5.02 20.65 13.63
C ARG A 107 4.92 19.12 13.59
N ILE A 108 4.17 18.59 12.62
CA ILE A 108 4.03 17.14 12.44
C ILE A 108 5.33 16.62 11.84
N THR A 109 5.88 15.56 12.44
CA THR A 109 7.03 14.83 11.88
C THR A 109 6.52 13.74 10.95
N SER A 110 6.63 13.92 9.65
CA SER A 110 6.09 12.99 8.66
C SER A 110 7.15 12.04 8.09
N PHE A 111 6.83 10.75 8.03
CA PHE A 111 7.60 9.72 7.32
C PHE A 111 6.81 9.23 6.11
N ALA A 112 7.28 9.63 4.92
CA ALA A 112 6.74 9.19 3.65
C ALA A 112 7.30 7.81 3.28
N MET A 113 6.43 6.80 3.22
CA MET A 113 6.82 5.40 2.95
C MET A 113 7.42 5.20 1.56
N GLU A 114 7.06 6.04 0.59
CA GLU A 114 7.63 6.10 -0.75
C GLU A 114 9.06 6.66 -0.80
N ALA A 115 9.49 7.35 0.25
CA ALA A 115 10.83 7.94 0.36
C ALA A 115 11.82 7.05 1.13
N ILE A 116 11.40 5.84 1.54
CA ILE A 116 12.29 4.88 2.19
C ILE A 116 13.43 4.49 1.23
N PRO A 117 14.70 4.59 1.66
CA PRO A 117 15.83 4.32 0.79
C PRO A 117 15.90 2.83 0.43
N ARG A 118 16.16 2.52 -0.85
CA ARG A 118 16.29 1.15 -1.34
C ARG A 118 17.66 0.57 -1.01
N THR A 119 17.85 0.23 0.27
CA THR A 119 19.06 -0.41 0.81
C THR A 119 18.71 -1.75 1.44
N THR A 120 19.70 -2.63 1.60
CA THR A 120 19.52 -3.94 2.26
C THR A 120 18.99 -3.83 3.68
N LEU A 121 19.34 -2.76 4.40
CA LEU A 121 18.89 -2.53 5.79
C LEU A 121 17.41 -2.14 5.89
N ALA A 122 16.87 -1.46 4.87
CA ALA A 122 15.50 -0.94 4.88
C ALA A 122 14.52 -1.76 4.02
N GLN A 123 14.96 -2.91 3.48
CA GLN A 123 14.15 -3.69 2.55
C GLN A 123 12.82 -4.18 3.16
N SER A 124 12.81 -4.52 4.45
CA SER A 124 11.59 -4.92 5.16
C SER A 124 10.59 -3.78 5.37
N MET A 125 11.03 -2.53 5.19
CA MET A 125 10.21 -1.33 5.32
C MET A 125 9.71 -0.81 3.96
N ASP A 126 10.15 -1.40 2.84
CA ASP A 126 9.78 -0.96 1.49
C ASP A 126 8.34 -1.36 1.15
N ALA A 127 7.41 -0.46 1.50
CA ALA A 127 6.00 -0.61 1.20
C ALA A 127 5.73 -0.61 -0.32
N LEU A 128 6.51 0.10 -1.14
CA LEU A 128 6.30 0.15 -2.59
C LEU A 128 6.52 -1.22 -3.23
N SER A 129 7.58 -1.93 -2.83
CA SER A 129 7.85 -3.29 -3.33
C SER A 129 6.74 -4.28 -2.94
N SER A 130 6.21 -4.17 -1.72
CA SER A 130 5.07 -4.99 -1.28
C SER A 130 3.81 -4.71 -2.10
N GLN A 131 3.46 -3.44 -2.32
CA GLN A 131 2.28 -3.07 -3.10
C GLN A 131 2.42 -3.42 -4.58
N ALA A 132 3.61 -3.25 -5.17
CA ALA A 132 3.89 -3.62 -6.55
C ALA A 132 3.72 -5.13 -6.80
N THR A 133 4.06 -5.96 -5.82
CA THR A 133 3.87 -7.42 -5.89
C THR A 133 2.39 -7.77 -5.96
N VAL A 134 1.56 -7.19 -5.08
CA VAL A 134 0.10 -7.39 -5.09
C VAL A 134 -0.52 -6.89 -6.38
N ALA A 135 -0.12 -5.71 -6.86
CA ALA A 135 -0.59 -5.14 -8.11
C ALA A 135 -0.23 -6.03 -9.32
N GLY A 136 1.00 -6.57 -9.35
CA GLY A 136 1.45 -7.47 -10.42
C GLY A 136 0.64 -8.78 -10.46
N TYR A 137 0.35 -9.36 -9.29
CA TYR A 137 -0.54 -10.53 -9.21
C TYR A 137 -1.93 -10.21 -9.73
N GLN A 138 -2.53 -9.12 -9.25
CA GLN A 138 -3.86 -8.72 -9.66
C GLN A 138 -3.94 -8.40 -11.16
N ALA A 139 -2.90 -7.81 -11.75
CA ALA A 139 -2.84 -7.57 -13.18
C ALA A 139 -2.94 -8.86 -14.01
N VAL A 140 -2.29 -9.95 -13.57
CA VAL A 140 -2.39 -11.26 -14.23
C VAL A 140 -3.80 -11.84 -14.13
N ILE A 141 -4.45 -11.70 -12.96
CA ILE A 141 -5.83 -12.16 -12.75
C ILE A 141 -6.80 -11.39 -13.66
N GLU A 142 -6.67 -10.07 -13.73
CA GLU A 142 -7.51 -9.25 -14.62
C GLU A 142 -7.24 -9.55 -16.10
N ALA A 143 -5.98 -9.80 -16.49
CA ALA A 143 -5.64 -10.22 -17.84
C ALA A 143 -6.29 -11.57 -18.20
N ALA A 144 -6.29 -12.54 -17.28
CA ALA A 144 -6.93 -13.83 -17.49
C ALA A 144 -8.45 -13.71 -17.65
N LYS A 145 -9.10 -12.85 -16.85
CA LYS A 145 -10.55 -12.57 -16.96
C LYS A 145 -10.92 -11.91 -18.30
N ALA A 146 -10.05 -11.02 -18.80
CA ALA A 146 -10.26 -10.32 -20.06
C ALA A 146 -9.90 -11.18 -21.29
N SER A 147 -9.07 -12.21 -21.11
CA SER A 147 -8.69 -13.11 -22.21
C SER A 147 -9.86 -14.03 -22.59
N VAL A 148 -10.22 -14.04 -23.88
CA VAL A 148 -11.12 -15.06 -24.44
C VAL A 148 -10.27 -16.30 -24.72
N PRO A 149 -10.62 -17.49 -24.21
CA PRO A 149 -9.87 -18.70 -24.51
C PRO A 149 -10.01 -19.05 -25.99
N ASP A 150 -8.95 -18.81 -26.78
CA ASP A 150 -8.81 -19.44 -28.10
C ASP A 150 -8.27 -20.86 -27.88
N ALA A 151 -9.10 -21.86 -28.16
CA ALA A 151 -8.81 -23.28 -27.98
C ALA A 151 -7.58 -23.76 -28.79
N ARG A 152 -7.03 -22.93 -29.68
CA ARG A 152 -5.94 -23.33 -30.59
C ARG A 152 -4.55 -22.82 -30.19
N HIS A 153 -4.42 -21.81 -29.35
CA HIS A 153 -3.12 -21.24 -28.97
C HIS A 153 -3.09 -20.78 -27.51
N GLY A 154 -2.18 -21.34 -26.72
CA GLY A 154 -1.98 -20.91 -25.33
C GLY A 154 -1.69 -19.40 -25.25
N CYS A 155 -2.29 -18.73 -24.26
CA CYS A 155 -2.08 -17.30 -24.03
C CYS A 155 -0.59 -17.01 -23.73
N ARG A 156 0.09 -16.26 -24.60
CA ARG A 156 1.45 -15.75 -24.35
C ARG A 156 1.36 -14.33 -23.81
N HIS A 157 1.71 -14.15 -22.54
CA HIS A 157 1.80 -12.82 -21.94
C HIS A 157 3.24 -12.29 -22.05
N HIS A 158 3.42 -11.09 -22.62
CA HIS A 158 4.70 -10.38 -22.61
C HIS A 158 4.63 -9.23 -21.61
N PRO A 159 5.34 -9.27 -20.47
CA PRO A 159 5.28 -8.18 -19.49
C PRO A 159 6.17 -7.03 -19.97
N SER A 160 5.55 -5.92 -20.38
CA SER A 160 6.24 -4.66 -20.67
C SER A 160 6.51 -3.89 -19.36
N GLY A 161 7.78 -3.55 -19.08
CA GLY A 161 8.15 -2.64 -17.97
C GLY A 161 8.59 -3.31 -16.65
N GLN A 162 9.39 -4.37 -16.70
CA GLN A 162 9.99 -4.93 -15.47
C GLN A 162 11.18 -4.06 -15.00
N GLY A 163 11.12 -3.61 -13.74
CA GLY A 163 12.27 -3.06 -13.02
C GLY A 163 13.46 -4.04 -12.95
N PRO A 164 14.61 -3.63 -12.37
CA PRO A 164 15.88 -4.32 -12.58
C PRO A 164 15.81 -5.76 -12.08
N ARG A 165 15.90 -6.71 -13.03
CA ARG A 165 15.96 -8.15 -12.75
C ARG A 165 17.35 -8.50 -12.18
N PRO A 166 17.45 -9.34 -11.14
CA PRO A 166 18.73 -9.95 -10.79
C PRO A 166 19.15 -10.90 -11.92
N GLY A 167 20.41 -10.79 -12.34
CA GLY A 167 20.96 -11.46 -13.52
C GLY A 167 20.94 -12.98 -13.43
N GLY A 168 20.00 -13.60 -14.15
CA GLY A 168 20.05 -15.01 -14.53
C GLY A 168 20.30 -15.13 -16.03
N ARG A 169 21.56 -15.31 -16.44
CA ARG A 169 21.92 -15.68 -17.82
C ARG A 169 21.41 -17.09 -18.11
N SER A 170 20.30 -17.22 -18.85
CA SER A 170 20.01 -18.47 -19.56
C SER A 170 20.55 -18.35 -21.00
N ARG A 171 21.68 -19.02 -21.24
CA ARG A 171 22.19 -19.31 -22.59
C ARG A 171 21.20 -20.24 -23.28
N ARG A 172 20.69 -19.86 -24.46
CA ARG A 172 20.47 -20.76 -25.60
C ARG A 172 20.38 -19.92 -26.86
N ALA A 173 21.40 -20.09 -27.71
CA ALA A 173 21.48 -19.53 -29.04
C ALA A 173 20.90 -20.51 -30.07
N SER A 174 20.62 -19.93 -31.25
CA SER A 174 20.48 -20.51 -32.60
C SER A 174 19.16 -21.18 -33.02
N SER A 175 18.42 -20.51 -33.91
CA SER A 175 18.57 -20.69 -35.37
C SER A 175 17.32 -20.16 -36.12
N HIS A 176 17.57 -19.60 -37.31
CA HIS A 176 16.59 -19.04 -38.23
C HIS A 176 15.41 -19.98 -38.55
N ARG A 177 14.17 -19.45 -38.54
CA ARG A 177 13.14 -19.72 -39.57
C ARG A 177 11.95 -18.76 -39.48
N ASN A 178 11.70 -18.11 -40.62
CA ASN A 178 10.50 -17.48 -41.17
C ASN A 178 9.54 -16.69 -40.27
N ARG A 179 9.47 -15.39 -40.60
CA ARG A 179 8.25 -14.56 -40.50
C ARG A 179 7.13 -15.24 -41.30
N GLU A 180 6.00 -15.51 -40.66
CA GLU A 180 4.65 -15.20 -41.15
C GLU A 180 3.59 -15.65 -40.12
N GLU A 181 2.60 -14.78 -39.90
CA GLU A 181 1.38 -14.95 -39.12
C GLU A 181 1.48 -15.15 -37.59
N ALA A 182 1.88 -14.07 -36.90
CA ALA A 182 1.51 -13.89 -35.49
C ALA A 182 0.04 -13.48 -35.38
N GLY A 183 -0.85 -14.47 -35.26
CA GLY A 183 -2.21 -14.29 -34.75
C GLY A 183 -2.16 -13.81 -33.30
N GLY A 184 -1.95 -12.51 -33.11
CA GLY A 184 -1.91 -11.89 -31.79
C GLY A 184 -3.28 -11.93 -31.13
N CYS A 185 -3.30 -12.36 -29.87
CA CYS A 185 -4.46 -12.19 -28.99
C CYS A 185 -4.83 -10.71 -28.98
N ARG A 186 -5.93 -10.33 -29.63
CA ARG A 186 -6.40 -8.95 -29.63
C ARG A 186 -7.00 -8.65 -28.26
N LEU A 187 -6.23 -7.94 -27.44
CA LEU A 187 -6.76 -7.20 -26.31
C LEU A 187 -7.80 -6.21 -26.88
N ARG A 188 -9.09 -6.49 -26.67
CA ARG A 188 -10.13 -5.49 -26.92
C ARG A 188 -10.10 -4.55 -25.72
N ILE A 189 -9.51 -3.37 -25.93
CA ILE A 189 -9.63 -2.21 -25.05
C ILE A 189 -10.94 -1.50 -25.42
#